data_AF-W0E7A3-F1
#
_entry.id   AF-W0E7A3-F1
#
_cell.length_a   1.000
_cell.length_b   1.000
_cell.length_c   1.000
_cell.angle_alpha   90.00
_cell.angle_beta   90.00
_cell.angle_gamma   90.00
#
_symmetry.space_group_name_H-M   'P 1'
#
loop_
_entity.id
_entity.type
_entity.pdbx_description
1 polymer ?
#
loop_
_entity_poly.entity_id
_entity_poly.type
_entity_poly.pdbx_seq_one_letter_code
_entity_poly.pdbx_strand_id
1 'polypeptide(L)'
;MLQEVELLSLPHTQLPVAILQLPEEQREQIQQALLKVYPQRIMPRVERARALEQRLRAAVLERGATVAELAPELDELARLEREISELRIEALGRLRELTTAEQFARLTDPEAAEVAP
;
A
#
# COMPACT_ATOMS: atom_id res chain seq x y z
N MET A 1 1.80 -3.06 20.52
CA MET A 1 1.67 -3.03 19.04
C MET A 1 1.95 -1.60 18.61
N LEU A 2 3.06 -1.36 17.92
CA LEU A 2 3.34 -0.04 17.35
C LEU A 2 2.47 0.05 16.09
N GLN A 3 1.44 0.88 16.13
CA GLN A 3 0.71 1.28 14.93
C GLN A 3 1.69 2.13 14.10
N GLU A 4 2.22 1.54 13.02
CA GLU A 4 2.87 2.30 11.97
C GLU A 4 1.84 3.31 11.46
N VAL A 5 2.15 4.60 11.64
CA VAL A 5 1.38 5.69 11.04
C VAL A 5 1.72 5.68 9.55
N GLU A 6 1.07 4.80 8.79
CA GLU A 6 1.13 4.81 7.33
C GLU A 6 0.46 6.11 6.85
N LEU A 7 1.29 7.07 6.42
CA LEU A 7 0.84 8.40 5.99
C LEU A 7 -0.13 8.39 4.80
N LEU A 8 -0.31 7.25 4.12
CA LEU A 8 -1.36 7.00 3.15
C LEU A 8 -1.67 5.49 3.14
N SER A 9 -2.45 5.04 4.11
CA SER A 9 -3.21 3.80 3.99
C SER A 9 -4.13 3.96 2.78
N LEU A 10 -3.77 3.37 1.64
CA LEU A 10 -4.84 2.92 0.77
C LEU A 10 -5.69 1.93 1.56
N PRO A 11 -7.00 1.84 1.28
CA PRO A 11 -7.74 0.64 1.63
C PRO A 11 -6.90 -0.51 1.11
N HIS A 12 -6.75 -1.51 1.96
CA HIS A 12 -5.72 -2.53 1.98
C HIS A 12 -5.46 -3.17 0.59
N THR A 13 -4.60 -4.18 0.50
CA THR A 13 -4.51 -5.04 -0.69
C THR A 13 -5.83 -5.76 -1.09
N GLN A 14 -6.96 -5.28 -0.59
CA GLN A 14 -8.33 -5.74 -0.69
C GLN A 14 -9.22 -4.57 -1.13
N LEU A 15 -10.10 -4.84 -2.10
CA LEU A 15 -11.12 -3.88 -2.53
C LEU A 15 -12.19 -3.75 -1.43
N PRO A 16 -12.78 -2.56 -1.22
CA PRO A 16 -13.83 -2.36 -0.23
C PRO A 16 -15.08 -3.17 -0.57
N VAL A 17 -15.89 -3.50 0.45
CA VAL A 17 -17.18 -4.20 0.28
C VAL A 17 -18.11 -3.46 -0.69
N ALA A 18 -18.01 -2.13 -0.74
CA ALA A 18 -18.75 -1.28 -1.69
C ALA A 18 -18.58 -1.68 -3.16
N ILE A 19 -17.52 -2.41 -3.53
CA ILE A 19 -17.35 -2.92 -4.91
C ILE A 19 -18.42 -3.92 -5.33
N LEU A 20 -19.10 -4.56 -4.37
CA LEU A 20 -20.21 -5.47 -4.64
C LEU A 20 -21.43 -4.76 -5.22
N GLN A 21 -21.52 -3.43 -5.06
CA GLN A 21 -22.59 -2.60 -5.61
C GLN A 21 -22.36 -2.23 -7.09
N LEU A 22 -21.18 -2.53 -7.64
CA LEU A 22 -20.89 -2.31 -9.05
C LEU A 22 -21.42 -3.46 -9.93
N PRO A 23 -21.74 -3.18 -11.21
CA PRO A 23 -21.99 -4.22 -12.20
C PRO A 23 -20.87 -5.26 -12.24
N GLU A 24 -21.23 -6.52 -12.47
CA GLU A 24 -20.30 -7.65 -12.45
C GLU A 24 -19.12 -7.47 -13.41
N GLU A 25 -19.38 -7.05 -14.65
CA GLU A 25 -18.36 -6.77 -15.65
C GLU A 25 -17.38 -5.66 -15.20
N GLN A 26 -17.90 -4.59 -14.61
CA GLN A 26 -17.07 -3.49 -14.09
C GLN A 26 -16.22 -3.96 -12.90
N ARG A 27 -16.79 -4.77 -12.01
CA ARG A 27 -16.07 -5.35 -10.88
C ARG A 27 -14.94 -6.28 -11.35
N GLU A 28 -15.18 -7.13 -12.34
CA GLU A 28 -14.15 -7.99 -12.93
C GLU A 28 -13.02 -7.16 -13.55
N GLN A 29 -13.35 -6.11 -14.31
CA GLN A 29 -12.34 -5.21 -14.88
C GLN A 29 -11.47 -4.57 -13.79
N ILE A 30 -12.07 -4.07 -12.72
CA ILE A 30 -11.34 -3.49 -11.58
C ILE A 30 -10.47 -4.54 -10.90
N GLN A 31 -10.98 -5.75 -10.67
CA GLN A 31 -10.20 -6.83 -10.05
C GLN A 31 -8.98 -7.23 -10.89
N GLN A 32 -9.14 -7.34 -12.21
CA GLN A 32 -8.05 -7.67 -13.13
C GLN A 32 -7.02 -6.55 -13.19
N ALA A 33 -7.48 -5.30 -13.30
CA ALA A 33 -6.61 -4.14 -13.40
C ALA A 33 -5.84 -3.87 -12.10
N LEU A 34 -6.47 -4.12 -10.94
CA LEU A 34 -5.90 -3.75 -9.65
C LEU A 34 -5.30 -4.94 -8.89
N LEU A 35 -6.10 -5.95 -8.56
CA LEU A 35 -5.71 -7.02 -7.62
C LEU A 35 -4.71 -8.01 -8.22
N LYS A 36 -4.68 -8.17 -9.55
CA LYS A 36 -3.67 -9.02 -10.18
C LYS A 36 -2.34 -8.32 -10.40
N VAL A 37 -2.31 -6.99 -10.42
CA VAL A 37 -1.13 -6.21 -10.84
C VAL A 37 -0.42 -5.63 -9.63
N TYR A 38 -1.10 -4.82 -8.82
CA TYR A 38 -0.45 -4.01 -7.79
C TYR A 38 0.03 -4.82 -6.58
N PRO A 39 -0.71 -5.82 -6.05
CA PRO A 39 -0.20 -6.66 -4.97
C PRO A 39 1.14 -7.34 -5.32
N GLN A 40 1.29 -7.85 -6.55
CA GLN A 40 2.53 -8.50 -7.00
C GLN A 40 3.71 -7.51 -7.10
N ARG A 41 3.43 -6.23 -7.36
CA ARG A 41 4.46 -5.17 -7.42
C ARG A 41 4.77 -4.59 -6.03
N ILE A 42 3.77 -4.45 -5.17
CA ILE A 42 3.89 -3.80 -3.86
C ILE A 42 4.46 -4.76 -2.82
N MET A 43 3.95 -5.99 -2.71
CA MET A 43 4.31 -6.91 -1.63
C MET A 43 5.83 -7.19 -1.54
N PRO A 44 6.55 -7.45 -2.64
CA PRO A 44 7.99 -7.66 -2.57
C PRO A 44 8.78 -6.45 -2.03
N ARG A 45 8.27 -5.22 -2.27
CA ARG A 45 8.89 -3.99 -1.77
C ARG A 45 8.63 -3.81 -0.28
N VAL A 46 7.40 -4.09 0.15
CA VAL A 46 7.03 -4.07 1.58
C VAL A 46 7.87 -5.08 2.36
N GLU A 47 8.03 -6.29 1.84
CA GLU A 47 8.87 -7.32 2.46
C GLU A 47 10.33 -6.88 2.57
N ARG A 48 10.88 -6.27 1.50
CA ARG A 48 12.23 -5.74 1.48
C ARG A 48 12.42 -4.59 2.46
N ALA A 49 11.46 -3.66 2.55
CA ALA A 49 11.47 -2.56 3.50
C ALA A 49 11.47 -3.09 4.95
N ARG A 50 10.57 -4.02 5.29
CA ARG A 50 10.51 -4.66 6.61
C ARG A 50 11.81 -5.37 6.98
N ALA A 51 12.39 -6.11 6.03
CA ALA A 51 13.67 -6.78 6.26
C ALA A 51 14.83 -5.78 6.45
N LEU A 52 14.75 -4.59 5.85
CA LEU A 52 15.73 -3.53 6.02
C LEU A 52 15.58 -2.84 7.38
N GLU A 53 14.36 -2.53 7.80
CA GLU A 53 14.07 -1.99 9.13
C GLU A 53 14.52 -2.92 10.26
N GLN A 54 14.29 -4.24 10.12
CA GLN A 54 14.77 -5.22 11.08
C GLN A 54 16.31 -5.23 11.16
N ARG A 55 17.00 -5.14 10.02
CA ARG A 55 18.46 -5.07 9.96
C ARG A 55 19.01 -3.78 10.57
N LEU A 56 18.39 -2.64 10.28
CA LEU A 56 18.72 -1.34 10.88
C LEU A 56 18.57 -1.39 12.40
N ARG A 57 17.45 -1.92 12.89
CA ARG A 57 17.19 -2.10 14.32
C ARG A 57 18.24 -2.99 14.98
N ALA A 58 18.55 -4.15 14.39
CA ALA A 58 19.58 -5.05 14.90
C ALA A 58 20.96 -4.37 14.91
N ALA A 59 21.30 -3.60 13.86
CA ALA A 59 22.57 -2.89 13.78
C ALA A 59 22.76 -1.89 14.92
N VAL A 60 21.72 -1.14 15.27
CA VAL A 60 21.76 -0.20 16.40
C VAL A 60 21.84 -0.96 17.73
N LEU A 61 20.99 -1.96 17.94
CA LEU A 61 20.88 -2.65 19.24
C LEU A 61 22.08 -3.55 19.54
N GLU A 62 22.62 -4.24 18.54
CA GLU A 62 23.65 -5.26 18.74
C GLU A 62 25.06 -4.72 18.49
N ARG A 63 25.21 -3.76 17.57
CA ARG A 63 26.51 -3.22 17.15
C ARG A 63 26.74 -1.78 17.54
N GLY A 64 25.73 -1.09 18.09
CA GLY A 64 25.83 0.34 18.41
C GLY A 64 26.02 1.23 17.19
N ALA A 65 25.59 0.76 16.00
CA ALA A 65 25.78 1.47 14.75
C ALA A 65 25.12 2.87 14.79
N THR A 66 25.83 3.86 14.25
CA THR A 66 25.39 5.24 14.17
C THR A 66 24.56 5.49 12.91
N VAL A 67 23.80 6.58 12.91
CA VAL A 67 23.03 7.01 11.72
C VAL A 67 23.92 7.19 10.50
N ALA A 68 25.15 7.71 10.67
CA ALA A 68 26.08 7.91 9.57
C ALA A 68 26.55 6.59 8.93
N GLU A 69 26.75 5.55 9.74
CA GLU A 69 27.14 4.22 9.27
C GLU A 69 25.99 3.47 8.59
N LEU A 70 24.74 3.83 8.91
CA LEU A 70 23.52 3.24 8.37
C LEU A 70 22.89 4.06 7.23
N ALA A 71 23.54 5.14 6.80
CA ALA A 71 23.01 6.05 5.79
C ALA A 71 22.59 5.34 4.48
N PRO A 72 23.37 4.40 3.92
CA PRO A 72 22.97 3.70 2.69
C PRO A 72 21.69 2.87 2.86
N GLU A 73 21.54 2.18 3.99
CA GLU A 73 20.34 1.41 4.31
C GLU A 73 19.12 2.31 4.56
N LEU A 74 19.32 3.50 5.15
CA LEU A 74 18.25 4.47 5.33
C LEU A 74 17.79 5.06 3.99
N ASP A 75 18.72 5.37 3.09
CA ASP A 75 18.41 5.87 1.74
C ASP A 75 17.62 4.83 0.93
N GLU A 76 18.01 3.56 1.02
CA GLU A 76 17.30 2.46 0.39
C GLU A 76 15.90 2.26 0.97
N LEU A 77 15.72 2.40 2.29
CA LEU A 77 14.41 2.34 2.93
C LEU A 77 13.50 3.46 2.41
N ALA A 78 13.99 4.70 2.39
CA ALA A 78 13.25 5.85 1.88
C ALA A 78 12.87 5.67 0.39
N ARG A 79 13.77 5.09 -0.41
CA ARG A 79 13.48 4.76 -1.81
C ARG A 79 12.34 3.75 -1.93
N LEU A 80 12.36 2.68 -1.13
CA LEU A 80 11.32 1.64 -1.15
C LEU A 80 9.95 2.18 -0.74
N GLU A 81 9.89 2.99 0.32
CA GLU A 81 8.66 3.65 0.78
C GLU A 81 8.05 4.55 -0.30
N ARG A 82 8.91 5.31 -0.99
CA ARG A 82 8.51 6.13 -2.13
C ARG A 82 7.94 5.27 -3.25
N GLU A 83 8.63 4.21 -3.67
CA GLU A 83 8.15 3.32 -4.73
C GLU A 83 6.81 2.66 -4.39
N ILE A 84 6.63 2.23 -3.13
CA ILE A 84 5.36 1.68 -2.65
C ILE A 84 4.26 2.74 -2.77
N SER A 85 4.53 3.97 -2.35
CA SER A 85 3.59 5.08 -2.43
C SER A 85 3.22 5.43 -3.88
N GLU A 86 4.19 5.44 -4.80
CA GLU A 86 3.97 5.67 -6.22
C GLU A 86 3.07 4.58 -6.83
N LEU A 87 3.30 3.31 -6.50
CA LEU A 87 2.45 2.20 -6.94
C LEU A 87 1.02 2.30 -6.39
N ARG A 88 0.86 2.75 -5.14
CA ARG A 88 -0.45 3.01 -4.53
C ARG A 88 -1.18 4.13 -5.29
N ILE A 89 -0.51 5.24 -5.57
CA ILE A 89 -1.07 6.35 -6.35
C ILE A 89 -1.47 5.88 -7.76
N GLU A 90 -0.64 5.08 -8.41
CA GLU A 90 -0.92 4.49 -9.73
C GLU A 90 -2.21 3.65 -9.68
N ALA A 91 -2.37 2.79 -8.66
CA ALA A 91 -3.56 1.97 -8.47
C ALA A 91 -4.83 2.81 -8.25
N LEU A 92 -4.76 3.88 -7.45
CA LEU A 92 -5.88 4.82 -7.29
C LEU A 92 -6.24 5.52 -8.59
N GLY A 93 -5.23 5.93 -9.37
CA GLY A 93 -5.42 6.52 -10.69
C GLY A 93 -6.22 5.58 -11.60
N ARG A 94 -5.83 4.29 -11.64
CA ARG A 94 -6.56 3.27 -12.41
C ARG A 94 -7.97 3.03 -11.90
N LEU A 95 -8.19 3.00 -10.59
CA LEU A 95 -9.54 2.88 -10.04
C LEU A 95 -10.42 4.05 -10.49
N ARG A 96 -9.88 5.28 -10.46
CA ARG A 96 -10.59 6.49 -10.89
C ARG A 96 -10.96 6.48 -12.37
N GLU A 97 -10.13 5.91 -13.22
CA GLU A 97 -10.42 5.77 -14.66
C GLU A 97 -11.53 4.73 -14.94
N LEU A 98 -11.62 3.69 -14.11
CA LEU A 98 -12.58 2.59 -14.26
C LEU A 98 -13.93 2.87 -13.59
N THR A 99 -14.09 4.02 -12.93
CA THR A 99 -15.29 4.34 -12.13
C THR A 99 -15.80 5.74 -12.41
N THR A 100 -17.09 5.98 -12.18
CA THR A 100 -17.61 7.35 -12.13
C THR A 100 -17.10 8.08 -10.89
N ALA A 101 -17.18 9.41 -10.86
CA ALA A 101 -16.78 10.18 -9.68
C ALA A 101 -17.53 9.75 -8.40
N GLU A 102 -18.83 9.42 -8.53
CA GLU A 102 -19.66 8.95 -7.42
C GLU A 102 -19.27 7.54 -6.96
N GLN A 103 -19.01 6.62 -7.90
CA GLN A 103 -18.50 5.29 -7.60
C GLN A 103 -17.12 5.35 -6.93
N PHE A 104 -16.22 6.18 -7.46
CA PHE A 104 -14.89 6.40 -6.90
C PHE A 104 -14.94 6.91 -5.47
N ALA A 105 -15.78 7.92 -5.21
CA ALA A 105 -15.97 8.46 -3.87
C ALA A 105 -16.44 7.37 -2.89
N ARG A 106 -17.45 6.56 -3.26
CA ARG A 106 -17.91 5.44 -2.42
C ARG A 106 -16.84 4.37 -2.17
N LEU A 107 -16.00 4.09 -3.15
CA LEU A 107 -14.95 3.05 -3.05
C LEU A 107 -13.71 3.54 -2.29
N THR A 108 -13.55 4.84 -2.12
CA THR A 108 -12.41 5.43 -1.40
C THR A 108 -12.81 6.03 -0.05
N ASP A 109 -14.10 5.95 0.30
CA ASP A 109 -14.62 6.37 1.58
C ASP A 109 -14.09 5.45 2.70
N PRO A 110 -13.28 5.98 3.64
CA PRO A 110 -12.73 5.17 4.73
C PRO A 110 -13.81 4.61 5.65
N GLU A 111 -14.99 5.26 5.78
CA GLU A 111 -16.08 4.76 6.63
C GLU A 111 -16.83 3.58 5.99
N ALA A 112 -16.77 3.43 4.65
CA ALA A 112 -17.37 2.31 3.94
C ALA A 112 -16.55 1.00 4.02
N ALA A 113 -15.33 1.05 4.56
CA ALA A 113 -14.45 -0.11 4.71
C ALA A 113 -14.69 -0.91 6.01
N GLU A 114 -15.40 -0.35 7.01
CA GLU A 114 -15.60 -0.96 8.34
C GLU A 114 -16.92 -1.75 8.50
N VAL A 115 -17.80 -1.82 7.49
CA VAL A 115 -19.09 -2.49 7.64
C VAL A 115 -19.16 -3.80 6.84
N ALA A 116 -18.65 -4.85 7.45
CA ALA A 116 -19.24 -6.19 7.36
C ALA A 116 -19.29 -6.77 8.79
N PRO A 117 -20.47 -7.19 9.30
CA PRO A 117 -20.58 -7.85 10.60
C PRO A 117 -19.88 -9.22 10.64
#